data_AF-A0A8T0XKE1-F1
#
_entry.id   AF-A0A8T0XKE1-F1
#
_cell.length_a   1.000
_cell.length_b   1.000
_cell.length_c   1.000
_cell.angle_alpha   90.00
_cell.angle_beta   90.00
_cell.angle_gamma   90.00
#
_symmetry.space_group_name_H-M   'P 1'
#
loop_
_entity.id
_entity.type
_entity.pdbx_description
1 polymer ?
#
loop_
_entity_poly.entity_id
_entity_poly.type
_entity_poly.pdbx_seq_one_letter_code
_entity_poly.pdbx_strand_id
1 'polypeptide(L)' 'MKSAHAALFLLALVLVASPSGGMAANTAGECSVIMLSPGGRCIQRACSLLCAESFDGGIGGCIDAQRCECSYFCM' A
#
# COMPACT_ATOMS: atom_id res chain seq x y z
N MET A 1 15.87 -14.19 48.36
CA MET A 1 14.74 -13.35 47.89
C MET A 1 15.33 -12.13 47.20
N LYS A 2 15.27 -12.04 45.87
CA LYS A 2 15.63 -10.81 45.16
C LYS A 2 14.83 -10.76 43.87
N SER A 3 13.76 -9.98 43.97
CA SER A 3 12.91 -9.56 42.87
C SER A 3 13.75 -8.79 41.85
N ALA A 4 13.64 -9.16 40.58
CA ALA A 4 14.16 -8.39 39.47
C ALA A 4 12.97 -7.92 38.62
N HIS A 5 12.68 -6.63 38.81
CA HIS A 5 12.09 -5.65 37.89
C HIS A 5 11.84 -6.18 36.47
N ALA A 6 10.58 -6.34 36.07
CA ALA A 6 9.72 -5.30 35.51
C ALA A 6 10.09 -4.91 34.06
N ALA A 7 9.21 -5.31 33.15
CA ALA A 7 8.82 -4.64 31.92
C ALA A 7 9.92 -4.34 30.86
N LEU A 8 10.12 -5.30 29.95
CA LEU A 8 10.41 -4.97 28.56
C LEU A 8 9.31 -5.59 27.67
N PHE A 9 8.17 -4.90 27.61
CA PHE A 9 7.14 -5.10 26.60
C PHE A 9 7.49 -4.21 25.40
N LEU A 10 8.54 -4.56 24.67
CA LEU A 10 8.87 -3.88 23.41
C LEU A 10 8.16 -4.58 22.26
N LEU A 11 6.97 -4.05 21.98
CA LEU A 11 6.27 -3.99 20.71
C LEU A 11 7.14 -4.33 19.49
N ALA A 12 6.94 -5.53 18.94
CA ALA A 12 7.41 -5.89 17.60
C ALA A 12 6.32 -6.69 16.88
N LEU A 13 5.16 -6.06 16.73
CA LEU A 13 4.19 -6.33 15.66
C LEU A 13 4.15 -5.00 14.91
N VAL A 14 4.57 -4.92 13.65
CA VAL A 14 3.76 -5.39 12.53
C VAL A 14 4.65 -5.95 11.41
N LEU A 15 4.43 -7.23 11.08
CA LEU A 15 4.73 -7.81 9.78
C LEU A 15 3.69 -7.28 8.78
N VAL A 16 4.12 -6.46 7.81
CA VAL A 16 3.45 -6.39 6.50
C VAL A 16 4.52 -6.61 5.44
N ALA A 17 4.94 -7.86 5.31
CA ALA A 17 5.47 -8.33 4.03
C ALA A 17 4.24 -8.71 3.20
N SER A 18 3.73 -7.77 2.40
CA SER A 18 2.71 -8.09 1.41
C SER A 18 3.33 -9.03 0.37
N PRO A 19 2.68 -10.16 0.04
CA PRO A 19 3.19 -11.08 -0.95
C PRO A 19 3.04 -10.43 -2.33
N SER A 20 4.13 -10.03 -2.98
CA SER A 20 4.09 -9.76 -4.43
C SER A 20 4.52 -11.03 -5.15
N GLY A 21 3.53 -11.90 -5.33
CA GLY A 21 3.40 -12.87 -6.42
C GLY A 21 4.67 -13.56 -6.89
N GLY A 22 4.97 -14.71 -6.30
CA GLY A 22 5.65 -15.74 -7.05
C GLY A 22 4.75 -16.27 -8.18
N MET A 23 5.40 -16.71 -9.25
CA MET A 23 4.90 -17.52 -10.37
C MET A 23 4.44 -16.74 -11.61
N ALA A 24 5.27 -16.92 -12.65
CA ALA A 24 4.94 -16.70 -14.03
C ALA A 24 3.65 -17.45 -14.40
N ALA A 25 2.64 -16.70 -14.85
CA ALA A 25 1.55 -17.17 -15.68
C ALA A 25 1.00 -15.96 -16.43
N ASN A 26 0.95 -16.04 -17.76
CA ASN A 26 0.35 -15.03 -18.64
C ASN A 26 -1.18 -14.98 -18.43
N THR A 27 -1.60 -14.43 -17.29
CA THR A 27 -2.99 -14.12 -16.97
C THR A 27 -2.98 -12.70 -16.45
N ALA A 28 -3.70 -11.80 -17.11
CA ALA A 28 -3.88 -10.43 -16.65
C ALA A 28 -4.29 -10.46 -15.17
N GLY A 29 -3.36 -10.08 -14.29
CA GLY A 29 -3.54 -10.11 -12.85
C GLY A 29 -4.07 -8.75 -12.39
N GLU A 30 -4.88 -8.74 -11.34
CA GLU A 30 -5.14 -7.48 -10.64
C GLU A 30 -3.90 -7.16 -9.79
N CYS A 31 -3.28 -6.02 -10.10
CA CYS A 31 -2.17 -5.46 -9.34
C CYS A 31 -2.64 -4.23 -8.57
N SER A 32 -2.00 -3.96 -7.43
CA SER A 32 -2.17 -2.71 -6.70
C SER A 32 -0.84 -2.12 -6.26
N VAL A 33 -0.79 -0.79 -6.20
CA VAL A 33 0.38 -0.05 -5.72
C VAL A 33 -0.06 1.12 -4.87
N ILE A 34 0.67 1.36 -3.77
CA ILE A 34 0.42 2.47 -2.86
C ILE A 34 1.49 3.54 -3.09
N MET A 35 1.04 4.76 -3.38
CA MET A 35 1.88 5.92 -3.61
C MET A 35 1.60 7.01 -2.57
N LEU A 36 2.62 7.81 -2.29
CA LEU A 36 2.46 9.05 -1.54
C LEU A 36 1.87 10.11 -2.46
N SER A 37 0.84 10.80 -1.99
CA SER A 37 0.20 11.85 -2.76
C SER A 37 1.13 13.04 -2.91
N PRO A 38 1.37 13.54 -4.13
CA PRO A 38 2.14 14.76 -4.33
C PRO A 38 1.44 15.92 -3.62
N GLY A 39 2.20 16.68 -2.81
CA GLY A 39 1.65 17.77 -1.99
C GLY A 39 1.20 17.37 -0.58
N GLY A 40 1.44 16.11 -0.16
CA GLY A 40 1.29 15.69 1.24
C GLY A 40 -0.16 15.47 1.70
N ARG A 41 -1.15 15.69 0.83
CA ARG A 41 -2.55 15.33 1.08
C ARG A 41 -3.10 14.50 -0.07
N CYS A 42 -3.72 13.37 0.25
CA CYS A 42 -4.48 12.61 -0.72
C CYS A 42 -5.77 13.33 -1.05
N ILE A 43 -5.89 13.71 -2.32
CA ILE A 43 -7.11 14.28 -2.91
C ILE A 43 -7.66 13.21 -3.84
N GLN A 44 -8.84 12.68 -3.53
CA GLN A 44 -9.45 11.55 -4.24
C GLN A 44 -9.43 11.75 -5.77
N ARG A 45 -9.82 12.95 -6.24
CA ARG A 45 -9.81 13.27 -7.67
C ARG A 45 -8.42 13.20 -8.30
N ALA A 46 -7.41 13.72 -7.61
CA ALA A 46 -6.03 13.71 -8.09
C ALA A 46 -5.46 12.28 -8.08
N CYS A 47 -5.77 11.51 -7.03
CA CYS A 47 -5.40 10.09 -6.94
C CYS A 47 -5.99 9.28 -8.10
N SER A 48 -7.30 9.40 -8.37
CA SER A 48 -7.93 8.68 -9.48
C SER A 48 -7.37 9.08 -10.85
N LEU A 49 -7.10 10.36 -11.08
CA LEU A 49 -6.46 10.82 -12.33
C LEU A 49 -5.04 10.26 -12.48
N LEU A 50 -4.23 10.37 -11.42
CA LEU A 50 -2.86 9.85 -11.40
C LEU A 50 -2.81 8.35 -11.73
N CYS A 51 -3.70 7.55 -11.12
CA CYS A 51 -3.76 6.12 -11.37
C CYS A 51 -4.21 5.80 -12.80
N ALA A 52 -5.19 6.54 -13.32
CA ALA A 52 -5.67 6.36 -14.69
C ALA A 52 -4.57 6.70 -15.72
N GLU A 53 -3.79 7.75 -15.48
CA GLU A 53 -2.67 8.16 -16.35
C GLU A 53 -1.46 7.23 -16.23
N SER A 54 -1.17 6.71 -15.03
CA SER A 54 0.04 5.92 -14.77
C SER A 54 -0.12 4.43 -15.06
N PHE A 55 -1.35 3.91 -15.01
CA PHE A 55 -1.64 2.48 -15.12
C PHE A 55 -2.75 2.17 -16.15
N ASP A 56 -2.76 2.89 -17.28
CA ASP A 56 -3.65 2.65 -18.43
C ASP A 56 -5.13 2.44 -18.05
N GLY A 57 -5.69 3.39 -17.31
CA GLY A 57 -7.07 3.31 -16.80
C GLY A 57 -7.21 2.70 -15.41
N GLY A 58 -6.12 2.57 -14.65
CA GLY A 58 -6.14 2.17 -13.25
C GLY A 58 -7.07 3.02 -12.37
N ILE A 59 -7.66 2.39 -11.35
CA ILE A 59 -8.61 3.02 -10.41
C ILE A 59 -7.86 3.46 -9.15
N GLY A 60 -7.94 4.75 -8.83
CA GLY A 60 -7.29 5.32 -7.64
C GLY A 60 -8.24 5.60 -6.49
N GLY A 61 -7.82 5.26 -5.27
CA GLY A 61 -8.51 5.53 -4.00
C GLY A 61 -7.59 6.08 -2.92
N CYS A 62 -8.05 7.10 -2.18
CA CYS A 62 -7.33 7.55 -0.99
C CYS A 62 -7.57 6.57 0.17
N ILE A 63 -6.51 5.89 0.62
CA ILE A 63 -6.58 4.97 1.77
C ILE A 63 -6.33 5.68 3.10
N ASP A 64 -5.60 6.80 3.07
CA ASP A 64 -5.42 7.69 4.21
C ASP A 64 -5.20 9.15 3.76
N ALA A 65 -4.93 10.04 4.71
CA ALA A 65 -4.76 11.46 4.44
C ALA A 65 -3.60 11.79 3.49
N GLN A 66 -2.66 10.87 3.26
CA GLN A 66 -1.46 11.09 2.46
C GLN A 66 -1.26 10.03 1.37
N ARG A 67 -1.82 8.84 1.51
CA ARG A 67 -1.58 7.72 0.59
C ARG A 67 -2.73 7.50 -0.39
N CYS A 68 -2.34 7.28 -1.63
CA CYS A 68 -3.19 6.94 -2.77
C CYS A 68 -2.88 5.49 -3.18
N GLU A 69 -3.88 4.64 -3.21
CA GLU A 69 -3.77 3.27 -3.74
C GLU A 69 -4.33 3.24 -5.16
N CYS A 70 -3.57 2.67 -6.10
CA CYS A 70 -4.00 2.42 -7.47
C CYS A 70 -4.18 0.93 -7.69
N SER A 71 -5.35 0.52 -8.16
CA SER A 71 -5.63 -0.84 -8.62
C SER A 71 -5.71 -0.86 -10.14
N TYR A 72 -5.02 -1.80 -10.79
CA TYR A 72 -4.92 -1.87 -12.25
C TYR A 72 -4.68 -3.31 -12.71
N PHE A 73 -4.91 -3.57 -14.00
CA PHE A 73 -4.56 -4.86 -14.60
C PHE A 73 -3.09 -4.85 -15.00
N CYS A 74 -2.30 -5.75 -14.43
CA CYS A 74 -0.93 -6.02 -14.86
C CYS A 74 -0.90 -7.20 -15.83
N MET A 75 -0.07 -7.08 -16.86
CA MET A 75 0.17 -8.13 -17.86
C MET A 75 1.59 -8.69 -17.73
#